data_AF-A0A3L7XNR3-F1
#
_entry.id   AF-A0A3L7XNR3-F1
#
_cell.length_a   1.000
_cell.length_b   1.000
_cell.length_c   1.000
_cell.angle_alpha   90.00
_cell.angle_beta   90.00
_cell.angle_gamma   90.00
#
_symmetry.space_group_name_H-M   'P 1'
#
loop_
_entity.id
_entity.type
_entity.pdbx_description
1 polymer ?
#
loop_
_entity_poly.entity_id
_entity_poly.type
_entity_poly.pdbx_seq_one_letter_code
_entity_poly.pdbx_strand_id
1 'polypeptide(L)'
;FRWTQRIRREDGLARLVFGLGTRAVERTDDYTRLVALSHPLLRPEADAGAIRHYSQHQVDLLNLATNALETHPLAAVLRGDLPWVRQLVSEEKDGYLQPLFMNSPTISPASLVLTFDPLLKNTQLVPRLKQVLRSLANEYGRPVDVEFTARIGGARGNAEVEICLVQCRPQSVRSEEQGGTIPPDVPAQDRLFATRGMMTGGEVTGITHAVFVPLAEYNALGEATRKLALARVVGRVNQALEGCQFVLIGPNRWGSSNPDLGVKATYADVYNTRMLIEIVRSVPGGRTKPEASHGTHFFLDLVEARIFPLAVFPDEPGGWFDEQRLLAAPNLLASLCPQDAEFSDCVRVIDLQALAYGQTLTVTMDAEDEQALGYFRTEPMH
;
A
#
# COMPACT_ATOMS: atom_id res chain seq x y z
N PHE A 1 4.29 -4.23 -9.30
CA PHE A 1 3.61 -4.84 -8.13
C PHE A 1 2.46 -5.77 -8.54
N ARG A 2 2.14 -6.77 -7.72
CA ARG A 2 0.93 -7.62 -7.85
C ARG A 2 0.46 -8.00 -6.44
N TRP A 3 -0.83 -7.85 -6.12
CA TRP A 3 -1.40 -8.27 -4.83
C TRP A 3 -2.04 -9.66 -4.87
N THR A 4 -2.06 -10.29 -6.04
CA THR A 4 -2.42 -11.71 -6.23
C THR A 4 -1.70 -12.24 -7.47
N GLN A 5 -1.47 -13.55 -7.53
CA GLN A 5 -0.88 -14.21 -8.71
C GLN A 5 -1.71 -14.06 -9.99
N ARG A 6 -3.01 -13.76 -9.88
CA ARG A 6 -3.87 -13.53 -11.05
C ARG A 6 -3.43 -12.29 -11.84
N ILE A 7 -2.82 -11.30 -11.19
CA ILE A 7 -2.46 -10.03 -11.83
C ILE A 7 -1.19 -10.19 -12.66
N ARG A 8 -1.34 -9.95 -13.96
CA ARG A 8 -0.24 -9.82 -14.92
C ARG A 8 0.42 -8.46 -14.77
N ARG A 9 1.72 -8.44 -14.50
CA ARG A 9 2.51 -7.22 -14.20
C ARG A 9 2.71 -6.38 -15.46
N GLU A 10 2.91 -7.05 -16.60
CA GLU A 10 3.19 -6.47 -17.91
C GLU A 10 2.03 -5.66 -18.51
N ASP A 11 0.81 -5.87 -18.01
CA ASP A 11 -0.37 -5.11 -18.44
C ASP A 11 -0.49 -3.75 -17.73
N GLY A 12 0.28 -3.52 -16.66
CA GLY A 12 0.31 -2.25 -15.92
C GLY A 12 -0.78 -2.08 -14.85
N LEU A 13 -0.59 -1.02 -14.06
CA LEU A 13 -1.52 -0.54 -13.04
C LEU A 13 -1.97 0.87 -13.41
N ALA A 14 -3.22 1.22 -13.09
CA ALA A 14 -3.74 2.58 -13.25
C ALA A 14 -4.36 3.07 -11.94
N ARG A 15 -4.02 4.29 -11.54
CA ARG A 15 -4.62 4.98 -10.39
C ARG A 15 -5.68 5.94 -10.90
N LEU A 16 -6.92 5.80 -10.44
CA LEU A 16 -8.05 6.62 -10.87
C LEU A 16 -8.60 7.45 -9.72
N VAL A 17 -8.88 8.72 -10.02
CA VAL A 17 -9.59 9.67 -9.15
C VAL A 17 -10.58 10.47 -9.98
N PHE A 18 -11.60 11.02 -9.33
CA PHE A 18 -12.52 11.99 -9.93
C PHE A 18 -12.16 13.41 -9.47
N GLY A 19 -12.16 14.38 -10.39
CA GLY A 19 -11.78 15.77 -10.11
C GLY A 19 -10.54 16.21 -10.91
N LEU A 20 -9.75 17.12 -10.35
CA LEU A 20 -8.57 17.71 -11.00
C LEU A 20 -7.35 16.79 -11.08
N GLY A 21 -7.38 15.61 -10.44
CA GLY A 21 -6.26 14.67 -10.47
C GLY A 21 -5.21 14.87 -9.36
N THR A 22 -5.29 15.96 -8.59
CA THR A 22 -4.40 16.26 -7.44
C THR A 22 -4.33 15.09 -6.46
N ARG A 23 -5.47 14.46 -6.13
CA ARG A 23 -5.52 13.29 -5.25
C ARG A 23 -4.85 12.02 -5.80
N ALA A 24 -4.64 11.93 -7.12
CA ALA A 24 -3.88 10.84 -7.71
C ALA A 24 -2.36 11.04 -7.61
N VAL A 25 -1.89 12.24 -7.25
CA VAL A 25 -0.47 12.58 -7.18
C VAL A 25 -0.06 12.90 -5.74
N GLU A 26 -0.88 13.67 -5.02
CA GLU A 26 -0.62 14.13 -3.66
C GLU A 26 -0.98 13.08 -2.61
N ARG A 27 -0.24 13.11 -1.50
CA ARG A 27 -0.46 12.26 -0.34
C ARG A 27 -1.58 12.86 0.51
N THR A 28 -2.80 12.40 0.28
CA THR A 28 -3.99 12.85 1.02
C THR A 28 -4.49 11.77 1.97
N ASP A 29 -5.39 12.14 2.88
CA ASP A 29 -6.12 11.26 3.80
C ASP A 29 -7.35 10.58 3.15
N ASP A 30 -7.43 10.59 1.81
CA ASP A 30 -8.53 10.03 1.03
C ASP A 30 -8.04 8.89 0.11
N TYR A 31 -8.99 8.11 -0.42
CA TYR A 31 -8.69 6.88 -1.14
C TYR A 31 -8.78 7.04 -2.66
N THR A 32 -7.94 6.31 -3.39
CA THR A 32 -7.95 6.28 -4.85
C THR A 32 -8.27 4.89 -5.37
N ARG A 33 -8.78 4.79 -6.60
CA ARG A 33 -9.08 3.50 -7.20
C ARG A 33 -7.85 2.99 -7.95
N LEU A 34 -7.08 2.10 -7.32
CA LEU A 34 -6.01 1.36 -8.00
C LEU A 34 -6.59 0.18 -8.82
N VAL A 35 -6.23 0.12 -10.10
CA VAL A 35 -6.77 -0.81 -11.09
C VAL A 35 -5.65 -1.63 -11.70
N ALA A 36 -5.70 -2.94 -11.52
CA ALA A 36 -4.91 -3.86 -12.34
C ALA A 36 -5.50 -3.93 -13.73
N LEU A 37 -4.80 -3.37 -14.73
CA LEU A 37 -5.33 -3.36 -16.10
C LEU A 37 -5.54 -4.79 -16.63
N SER A 38 -4.77 -5.77 -16.15
CA SER A 38 -5.01 -7.19 -16.45
C SER A 38 -6.35 -7.72 -15.96
N HIS A 39 -6.81 -7.27 -14.78
CA HIS A 39 -8.05 -7.67 -14.13
C HIS A 39 -8.76 -6.45 -13.52
N PRO A 40 -9.40 -5.58 -14.34
CA PRO A 40 -9.81 -4.24 -13.90
C PRO A 40 -10.85 -4.20 -12.78
N LEU A 41 -11.68 -5.23 -12.70
CA LEU A 41 -12.73 -5.37 -11.67
C LEU A 41 -12.24 -6.10 -10.42
N LEU A 42 -10.99 -6.59 -10.42
CA LEU A 42 -10.43 -7.23 -9.25
C LEU A 42 -10.17 -6.18 -8.17
N ARG A 43 -10.60 -6.51 -6.95
CA ARG A 43 -10.58 -5.65 -5.77
C ARG A 43 -10.06 -6.46 -4.57
N PRO A 44 -9.26 -5.86 -3.68
CA PRO A 44 -8.95 -6.47 -2.38
C PRO A 44 -10.13 -6.42 -1.39
N GLU A 45 -11.07 -5.49 -1.57
CA GLU A 45 -12.20 -5.33 -0.67
C GLU A 45 -13.23 -6.44 -0.88
N ALA A 46 -13.66 -7.06 0.23
CA ALA A 46 -14.51 -8.25 0.20
C ALA A 46 -16.02 -7.94 0.14
N ASP A 47 -16.46 -6.78 0.66
CA ASP A 47 -17.87 -6.41 0.78
C ASP A 47 -18.14 -4.94 0.42
N ALA A 48 -19.42 -4.58 0.30
CA ALA A 48 -19.88 -3.24 -0.06
C ALA A 48 -19.43 -2.15 0.92
N GLY A 49 -19.41 -2.46 2.22
CA GLY A 49 -18.99 -1.52 3.26
C GLY A 49 -17.50 -1.19 3.15
N ALA A 50 -16.67 -2.20 2.91
CA ALA A 50 -15.26 -2.03 2.64
C ALA A 50 -15.03 -1.23 1.34
N ILE A 51 -15.75 -1.57 0.26
CA ILE A 51 -15.66 -0.83 -1.01
C ILE A 51 -16.01 0.66 -0.82
N ARG A 52 -17.06 0.97 -0.06
CA ARG A 52 -17.44 2.35 0.26
C ARG A 52 -16.38 3.05 1.10
N HIS A 53 -15.93 2.40 2.17
CA HIS A 53 -14.95 2.97 3.08
C HIS A 53 -13.68 3.37 2.32
N TYR A 54 -13.18 2.46 1.50
CA TYR A 54 -11.98 2.61 0.68
C TYR A 54 -12.26 3.17 -0.72
N SER A 55 -13.25 4.05 -0.85
CA SER A 55 -13.52 4.84 -2.06
C SER A 55 -13.24 6.31 -1.81
N GLN A 56 -13.04 7.08 -2.88
CA GLN A 56 -12.80 8.52 -2.79
C GLN A 56 -14.01 9.24 -2.15
N HIS A 57 -13.78 10.03 -1.10
CA HIS A 57 -14.81 10.80 -0.38
C HIS A 57 -14.76 12.30 -0.63
N GLN A 58 -13.63 12.83 -1.09
CA GLN A 58 -13.42 14.24 -1.35
C GLN A 58 -13.07 14.46 -2.82
N VAL A 59 -13.39 15.64 -3.37
CA VAL A 59 -13.05 16.01 -4.73
C VAL A 59 -12.43 17.40 -4.74
N ASP A 60 -11.28 17.51 -5.40
CA ASP A 60 -10.64 18.80 -5.66
C ASP A 60 -11.12 19.29 -7.02
N LEU A 61 -11.63 20.51 -7.04
CA LEU A 61 -12.29 21.14 -8.19
C LEU A 61 -11.91 22.61 -8.31
N LEU A 62 -12.08 23.15 -9.51
CA LEU A 62 -11.97 24.60 -9.74
C LEU A 62 -13.37 25.20 -9.66
N ASN A 63 -13.63 25.99 -8.62
CA ASN A 63 -14.87 26.73 -8.49
C ASN A 63 -14.79 27.99 -9.36
N LEU A 64 -15.59 28.03 -10.42
CA LEU A 64 -15.59 29.15 -11.37
C LEU A 64 -16.21 30.44 -10.82
N ALA A 65 -17.07 30.34 -9.79
CA ALA A 65 -17.69 31.52 -9.19
C ALA A 65 -16.71 32.25 -8.26
N THR A 66 -15.92 31.50 -7.49
CA THR A 66 -14.88 32.04 -6.60
C THR A 66 -13.52 32.17 -7.30
N ASN A 67 -13.37 31.55 -8.48
CA ASN A 67 -12.11 31.41 -9.22
C ASN A 67 -10.98 30.82 -8.36
N ALA A 68 -11.31 29.80 -7.56
CA ALA A 68 -10.41 29.19 -6.60
C ALA A 68 -10.41 27.65 -6.70
N LEU A 69 -9.27 27.05 -6.35
CA LEU A 69 -9.17 25.62 -6.08
C LEU A 69 -9.86 25.34 -4.75
N GLU A 70 -10.82 24.43 -4.76
CA GLU A 70 -11.60 24.07 -3.58
C GLU A 70 -11.71 22.55 -3.47
N THR A 71 -11.75 22.07 -2.23
CA THR A 71 -12.04 20.67 -1.90
C THR A 71 -13.43 20.57 -1.29
N HIS A 72 -14.25 19.67 -1.84
CA HIS A 72 -15.61 19.44 -1.35
C HIS A 72 -15.87 17.95 -1.11
N PRO A 73 -16.76 17.60 -0.16
CA PRO A 73 -17.25 16.25 -0.04
C PRO A 73 -17.91 15.81 -1.34
N LEU A 74 -17.62 14.59 -1.77
CA LEU A 74 -18.12 14.06 -3.03
C LEU A 74 -19.66 14.07 -3.10
N ALA A 75 -20.33 13.80 -1.98
CA ALA A 75 -21.79 13.84 -1.86
C ALA A 75 -22.38 15.25 -2.08
N ALA A 76 -21.59 16.32 -2.00
CA ALA A 76 -22.03 17.68 -2.33
C ALA A 76 -21.95 17.97 -3.83
N VAL A 77 -21.17 17.20 -4.59
CA VAL A 77 -20.89 17.43 -6.02
C VAL A 77 -21.59 16.41 -6.92
N LEU A 78 -21.63 15.14 -6.50
CA LEU A 78 -22.30 14.09 -7.25
C LEU A 78 -23.81 14.18 -7.14
N ARG A 79 -24.47 14.06 -8.29
CA ARG A 79 -25.93 13.97 -8.38
C ARG A 79 -26.31 12.84 -9.33
N GLY A 80 -27.36 12.11 -8.99
CA GLY A 80 -27.81 10.95 -9.76
C GLY A 80 -28.32 11.27 -11.16
N ASP A 81 -28.62 12.54 -11.45
CA ASP A 81 -29.10 13.01 -12.76
C ASP A 81 -27.98 13.38 -13.75
N LEU A 82 -26.72 13.46 -13.30
CA LEU A 82 -25.59 13.84 -14.14
C LEU A 82 -25.37 12.81 -15.27
N PRO A 83 -25.26 13.21 -16.55
CA PRO A 83 -25.24 12.28 -17.69
C PRO A 83 -24.17 11.18 -17.61
N TRP A 84 -23.00 11.51 -17.06
CA TRP A 84 -21.83 10.63 -16.97
C TRP A 84 -21.76 9.83 -15.66
N VAL A 85 -22.59 10.12 -14.66
CA VAL A 85 -22.43 9.58 -13.29
C VAL A 85 -22.48 8.06 -13.24
N ARG A 86 -23.36 7.44 -14.04
CA ARG A 86 -23.49 5.99 -14.18
C ARG A 86 -22.23 5.27 -14.66
N GLN A 87 -21.26 5.99 -15.21
CA GLN A 87 -19.97 5.41 -15.59
C GLN A 87 -19.01 5.33 -14.40
N LEU A 88 -19.18 6.22 -13.43
CA LEU A 88 -18.23 6.42 -12.33
C LEU A 88 -18.66 5.73 -11.04
N VAL A 89 -19.96 5.59 -10.80
CA VAL A 89 -20.46 5.18 -9.48
C VAL A 89 -21.31 3.91 -9.52
N SER A 90 -21.33 3.23 -8.38
CA SER A 90 -22.34 2.26 -7.99
C SER A 90 -23.24 2.88 -6.92
N GLU A 91 -24.48 2.42 -6.81
CA GLU A 91 -25.40 2.80 -5.73
C GLU A 91 -25.35 1.73 -4.64
N GLU A 92 -25.18 2.15 -3.39
CA GLU A 92 -25.35 1.31 -2.22
C GLU A 92 -26.82 1.27 -1.80
N LYS A 93 -27.40 0.07 -1.79
CA LYS A 93 -28.78 -0.17 -1.37
C LYS A 93 -28.85 -1.46 -0.56
N ASP A 94 -29.45 -1.39 0.62
CA ASP A 94 -29.67 -2.53 1.52
C ASP A 94 -28.38 -3.33 1.83
N GLY A 95 -27.23 -2.63 1.93
CA GLY A 95 -25.92 -3.25 2.20
C GLY A 95 -25.23 -3.87 0.99
N TYR A 96 -25.76 -3.67 -0.22
CA TYR A 96 -25.16 -4.15 -1.47
C TYR A 96 -24.84 -2.99 -2.41
N LEU A 97 -23.77 -3.13 -3.19
CA LEU A 97 -23.46 -2.21 -4.28
C LEU A 97 -24.03 -2.76 -5.59
N GLN A 98 -24.78 -1.92 -6.29
CA GLN A 98 -25.33 -2.22 -7.61
C GLN A 98 -24.97 -1.11 -8.62
N PRO A 99 -24.77 -1.44 -9.91
CA PRO A 99 -24.60 -0.43 -10.93
C PRO A 99 -25.83 0.47 -11.05
N LEU A 100 -25.65 1.76 -11.35
CA LEU A 100 -26.79 2.61 -11.72
C LEU A 100 -27.35 2.19 -13.08
N PHE A 101 -28.59 1.71 -13.10
CA PHE A 101 -29.30 1.39 -14.33
C PHE A 101 -29.80 2.63 -15.06
N MET A 102 -30.22 3.66 -14.31
CA MET A 102 -30.71 4.91 -14.86
C MET A 102 -30.23 6.09 -14.02
N ASN A 103 -30.03 7.22 -14.69
CA ASN A 103 -29.78 8.49 -14.02
C ASN A 103 -31.12 9.03 -13.52
N SER A 104 -31.17 9.46 -12.26
CA SER A 104 -32.37 10.06 -11.68
C SER A 104 -31.99 11.09 -10.59
N PRO A 105 -32.67 12.25 -10.55
CA PRO A 105 -32.46 13.23 -9.47
C PRO A 105 -32.96 12.72 -8.11
N THR A 106 -33.74 11.63 -8.07
CA THR A 106 -34.25 11.03 -6.83
C THR A 106 -33.23 10.15 -6.12
N ILE A 107 -32.11 9.81 -6.78
CA ILE A 107 -31.05 9.00 -6.18
C ILE A 107 -30.28 9.89 -5.21
N SER A 108 -30.18 9.43 -3.96
CA SER A 108 -29.48 10.17 -2.90
C SER A 108 -27.98 10.24 -3.21
N PRO A 109 -27.35 11.43 -3.20
CA PRO A 109 -25.90 11.53 -3.33
C PRO A 109 -25.12 10.70 -2.29
N ALA A 110 -25.70 10.52 -1.10
CA ALA A 110 -25.08 9.75 -0.03
C ALA A 110 -25.03 8.23 -0.32
N SER A 111 -25.88 7.70 -1.20
CA SER A 111 -25.83 6.28 -1.62
C SER A 111 -24.89 6.06 -2.80
N LEU A 112 -24.37 7.11 -3.44
CA LEU A 112 -23.45 6.99 -4.56
C LEU A 112 -22.01 6.72 -4.07
N VAL A 113 -21.38 5.68 -4.60
CA VAL A 113 -20.01 5.28 -4.28
C VAL A 113 -19.17 5.26 -5.55
N LEU A 114 -18.03 5.95 -5.56
CA LEU A 114 -17.09 5.95 -6.70
C LEU A 114 -16.39 4.59 -6.83
N THR A 115 -16.90 3.74 -7.71
CA THR A 115 -16.32 2.41 -7.99
C THR A 115 -15.53 2.39 -9.30
N PHE A 116 -15.92 3.23 -10.26
CA PHE A 116 -15.49 3.22 -11.66
C PHE A 116 -15.80 1.91 -12.40
N ASP A 117 -16.58 0.98 -11.82
CA ASP A 117 -16.79 -0.35 -12.41
C ASP A 117 -17.41 -0.28 -13.81
N PRO A 118 -18.44 0.56 -14.08
CA PRO A 118 -19.01 0.64 -15.41
C PRO A 118 -18.05 1.27 -16.42
N LEU A 119 -17.25 2.28 -16.02
CA LEU A 119 -16.18 2.85 -16.83
C LEU A 119 -15.14 1.78 -17.20
N LEU A 120 -14.72 0.96 -16.24
CA LEU A 120 -13.71 -0.09 -16.44
C LEU A 120 -14.23 -1.27 -17.27
N LYS A 121 -15.52 -1.61 -17.13
CA LYS A 121 -16.14 -2.78 -17.77
C LYS A 121 -16.71 -2.49 -19.16
N ASN A 122 -17.37 -1.34 -19.33
CA ASN A 122 -18.25 -1.06 -20.46
C ASN A 122 -17.68 -0.04 -21.44
N THR A 123 -16.44 0.43 -21.24
CA THR A 123 -15.79 1.41 -22.12
C THR A 123 -14.43 0.93 -22.62
N GLN A 124 -13.88 1.66 -23.57
CA GLN A 124 -12.55 1.39 -24.13
C GLN A 124 -11.39 1.91 -23.26
N LEU A 125 -11.64 2.40 -22.04
CA LEU A 125 -10.58 2.95 -21.17
C LEU A 125 -9.45 1.94 -20.95
N VAL A 126 -9.77 0.75 -20.44
CA VAL A 126 -8.74 -0.26 -20.10
C VAL A 126 -7.95 -0.73 -21.33
N PRO A 127 -8.60 -1.14 -22.45
CA PRO A 127 -7.86 -1.51 -23.65
C PRO A 127 -6.96 -0.38 -24.17
N ARG A 128 -7.44 0.87 -24.15
CA ARG A 128 -6.66 2.03 -24.61
C ARG A 128 -5.47 2.31 -23.69
N LEU A 129 -5.64 2.25 -22.36
CA LEU A 129 -4.51 2.43 -21.42
C LEU A 129 -3.44 1.36 -21.62
N LYS A 130 -3.81 0.08 -21.83
CA LYS A 130 -2.84 -0.97 -22.15
C LYS A 130 -2.09 -0.68 -23.44
N GLN A 131 -2.79 -0.23 -24.47
CA GLN A 131 -2.17 0.13 -25.74
C GLN A 131 -1.20 1.30 -25.58
N VAL A 132 -1.60 2.36 -24.87
CA VAL A 132 -0.75 3.52 -24.55
C VAL A 132 0.52 3.07 -23.84
N LEU A 133 0.41 2.31 -22.75
CA LEU A 133 1.58 1.84 -22.00
C LEU A 133 2.51 0.97 -22.84
N ARG A 134 1.97 0.04 -23.64
CA ARG A 134 2.78 -0.82 -24.52
C ARG A 134 3.49 0.00 -25.60
N SER A 135 2.77 0.90 -26.27
CA SER A 135 3.35 1.75 -27.31
C SER A 135 4.46 2.64 -26.74
N LEU A 136 4.20 3.34 -25.64
CA LEU A 136 5.21 4.19 -25.02
C LEU A 136 6.41 3.39 -24.49
N ALA A 137 6.18 2.26 -23.82
CA ALA A 137 7.27 1.44 -23.31
C ALA A 137 8.17 0.89 -24.43
N ASN A 138 7.58 0.52 -25.56
CA ASN A 138 8.33 0.08 -26.75
C ASN A 138 9.22 1.22 -27.30
N GLU A 139 8.68 2.43 -27.42
CA GLU A 139 9.43 3.58 -27.92
C GLU A 139 10.54 4.03 -26.96
N TYR A 140 10.29 3.99 -25.64
CA TYR A 140 11.31 4.28 -24.62
C TYR A 140 12.32 3.14 -24.41
N GLY A 141 12.04 1.94 -24.92
CA GLY A 141 12.81 0.73 -24.66
C GLY A 141 12.81 0.27 -23.20
N ARG A 142 11.88 0.77 -22.38
CA ARG A 142 11.73 0.45 -20.96
C ARG A 142 10.32 0.82 -20.45
N PRO A 143 9.86 0.27 -19.31
CA PRO A 143 8.59 0.65 -18.70
C PRO A 143 8.48 2.17 -18.45
N VAL A 144 7.26 2.69 -18.47
CA VAL A 144 6.96 4.13 -18.32
C VAL A 144 5.92 4.38 -17.23
N ASP A 145 6.06 5.50 -16.53
CA ASP A 145 4.98 6.10 -15.73
C ASP A 145 4.27 7.15 -16.60
N VAL A 146 2.94 7.14 -16.59
CA VAL A 146 2.11 8.06 -17.38
C VAL A 146 1.07 8.71 -16.49
N GLU A 147 0.99 10.02 -16.54
CA GLU A 147 -0.15 10.79 -16.03
C GLU A 147 -1.10 11.10 -17.18
N PHE A 148 -2.39 10.90 -16.95
CA PHE A 148 -3.41 11.11 -17.96
C PHE A 148 -4.67 11.70 -17.35
N THR A 149 -5.47 12.34 -18.20
CA THR A 149 -6.86 12.69 -17.89
C THR A 149 -7.79 11.89 -18.80
N ALA A 150 -8.97 11.57 -18.29
CA ALA A 150 -10.00 10.86 -19.05
C ALA A 150 -11.29 11.67 -19.05
N ARG A 151 -11.73 12.12 -20.23
CA ARG A 151 -13.01 12.80 -20.42
C ARG A 151 -14.06 11.79 -20.84
N ILE A 152 -15.16 11.72 -20.12
CA ILE A 152 -16.27 10.82 -20.40
C ILE A 152 -17.36 11.61 -21.14
N GLY A 153 -17.61 11.23 -22.39
CA GLY A 153 -18.64 11.79 -23.26
C GLY A 153 -19.72 10.78 -23.62
N GLY A 154 -20.77 11.27 -24.31
CA GLY A 154 -21.81 10.44 -24.92
C GLY A 154 -23.18 10.58 -24.26
N ALA A 155 -24.19 10.88 -25.08
CA ALA A 155 -25.59 10.91 -24.70
C ALA A 155 -26.27 9.62 -25.21
N ARG A 156 -26.39 8.63 -24.32
CA ARG A 156 -27.10 7.33 -24.51
C ARG A 156 -26.29 6.24 -25.24
N GLY A 157 -26.44 5.00 -24.76
CA GLY A 157 -25.76 3.82 -25.31
C GLY A 157 -24.39 3.58 -24.69
N ASN A 158 -23.32 3.88 -25.43
CA ASN A 158 -21.93 3.63 -25.03
C ASN A 158 -21.25 4.94 -24.66
N ALA A 159 -20.65 4.99 -23.48
CA ALA A 159 -19.85 6.14 -23.08
C ALA A 159 -18.55 6.16 -23.87
N GLU A 160 -18.26 7.30 -24.49
CA GLU A 160 -16.97 7.54 -25.14
C GLU A 160 -15.98 8.06 -24.11
N VAL A 161 -14.75 7.55 -24.17
CA VAL A 161 -13.68 7.96 -23.23
C VAL A 161 -12.53 8.51 -24.02
N GLU A 162 -12.29 9.80 -23.92
CA GLU A 162 -11.13 10.45 -24.50
C GLU A 162 -10.01 10.51 -23.46
N ILE A 163 -8.84 9.99 -23.82
CA ILE A 163 -7.66 9.97 -22.95
C ILE A 163 -6.70 11.05 -23.46
N CYS A 164 -6.29 11.95 -22.57
CA CYS A 164 -5.25 12.93 -22.83
C CYS A 164 -4.04 12.61 -21.95
N LEU A 165 -2.87 12.46 -22.56
CA LEU A 165 -1.62 12.23 -21.82
C LEU A 165 -1.09 13.58 -21.35
N VAL A 166 -0.88 13.70 -20.04
CA VAL A 166 -0.39 14.93 -19.40
C VAL A 166 1.12 14.85 -19.23
N GLN A 167 1.61 13.71 -18.74
CA GLN A 167 3.03 13.46 -18.54
C GLN A 167 3.36 12.01 -18.88
N CYS A 168 4.55 11.78 -19.44
CA CYS A 168 5.12 10.46 -19.61
C CYS A 168 6.59 10.53 -19.21
N ARG A 169 7.03 9.64 -18.34
CA ARG A 169 8.43 9.49 -17.97
C ARG A 169 8.83 8.02 -18.01
N PRO A 170 10.04 7.69 -18.48
CA PRO A 170 10.55 6.35 -18.28
C PRO A 170 10.63 6.04 -16.78
N GLN A 171 10.26 4.83 -16.39
CA GLN A 171 10.51 4.37 -15.04
C GLN A 171 12.03 4.32 -14.84
N SER A 172 12.51 5.08 -13.86
CA SER A 172 13.87 4.92 -13.35
C SER A 172 13.92 3.54 -12.71
N VAL A 173 14.60 2.60 -13.36
CA VAL A 173 14.89 1.31 -12.76
C VAL A 173 15.84 1.59 -11.60
N ARG A 174 15.30 1.79 -10.39
CA ARG A 174 16.11 1.63 -9.19
C ARG A 174 16.46 0.15 -9.11
N SER A 175 17.70 -0.16 -8.72
CA SER A 175 18.16 -1.53 -8.42
C SER A 175 17.16 -2.28 -7.54
N GLU A 176 16.45 -1.55 -6.68
CA GLU A 176 15.42 -2.03 -5.75
C GLU A 176 14.24 -2.78 -6.41
N GLU A 177 13.87 -2.47 -7.66
CA GLU A 177 12.71 -3.07 -8.35
C GLU A 177 13.09 -4.17 -9.35
N GLN A 178 14.38 -4.35 -9.64
CA GLN A 178 14.85 -5.55 -10.32
C GLN A 178 14.75 -6.70 -9.32
N GLY A 179 14.11 -7.81 -9.70
CA GLY A 179 14.01 -8.98 -8.84
C GLY A 179 15.38 -9.31 -8.26
N GLY A 180 15.51 -9.26 -6.94
CA GLY A 180 16.79 -9.46 -6.30
C GLY A 180 17.06 -10.95 -6.18
N THR A 181 18.16 -11.41 -6.77
CA THR A 181 18.65 -12.77 -6.55
C THR A 181 19.28 -12.84 -5.16
N ILE A 182 18.77 -13.74 -4.32
CA ILE A 182 19.34 -13.94 -2.99
C ILE A 182 20.81 -14.38 -3.14
N PRO A 183 21.78 -13.69 -2.52
CA PRO A 183 23.17 -14.11 -2.61
C PRO A 183 23.35 -15.50 -1.99
N PRO A 184 24.02 -16.44 -2.68
CA PRO A 184 24.11 -17.83 -2.22
C PRO A 184 24.88 -17.98 -0.90
N ASP A 185 25.85 -17.09 -0.64
CA ASP A 185 26.86 -17.26 0.41
C ASP A 185 26.84 -16.14 1.47
N VAL A 186 25.66 -15.69 1.92
CA VAL A 186 25.58 -14.75 3.06
C VAL A 186 25.97 -15.47 4.35
N PRO A 187 26.97 -15.04 5.14
CA PRO A 187 27.35 -15.70 6.40
C PRO A 187 26.20 -15.72 7.40
N ALA A 188 26.03 -16.80 8.17
CA ALA A 188 24.90 -16.94 9.09
C ALA A 188 24.79 -15.80 10.11
N GLN A 189 25.93 -15.30 10.61
CA GLN A 189 26.02 -14.19 11.55
C GLN A 189 25.55 -12.84 10.99
N ASP A 190 25.48 -12.70 9.67
CA ASP A 190 25.06 -11.47 9.00
C ASP A 190 23.57 -11.51 8.64
N ARG A 191 22.91 -12.66 8.79
CA ARG A 191 21.49 -12.79 8.45
C ARG A 191 20.63 -12.33 9.64
N LEU A 192 19.46 -11.76 9.35
CA LEU A 192 18.45 -11.33 10.34
C LEU A 192 17.15 -12.15 10.25
N PHE A 193 16.70 -12.48 9.05
CA PHE A 193 15.57 -13.37 8.83
C PHE A 193 15.64 -14.03 7.47
N ALA A 194 14.92 -15.14 7.32
CA ALA A 194 14.54 -15.68 6.02
C ALA A 194 13.06 -16.07 6.02
N THR A 195 12.44 -16.11 4.85
CA THR A 195 11.09 -16.63 4.70
C THR A 195 10.84 -17.17 3.29
N ARG A 196 9.79 -17.99 3.16
CA ARG A 196 9.32 -18.53 1.89
C ARG A 196 7.83 -18.23 1.73
N GLY A 197 7.39 -18.03 0.49
CA GLY A 197 5.97 -17.85 0.15
C GLY A 197 5.70 -16.81 -0.92
N MET A 198 4.44 -16.45 -1.11
CA MET A 198 4.08 -15.46 -2.13
C MET A 198 4.54 -14.06 -1.72
N MET A 199 5.44 -13.46 -2.51
CA MET A 199 5.95 -12.11 -2.25
C MET A 199 6.13 -11.28 -3.54
N THR A 200 6.31 -9.98 -3.34
CA THR A 200 6.77 -9.07 -4.40
C THR A 200 8.29 -9.17 -4.53
N GLY A 201 8.79 -9.17 -5.76
CA GLY A 201 10.24 -9.24 -5.99
C GLY A 201 10.86 -7.86 -5.88
N GLY A 202 12.09 -7.79 -5.40
CA GLY A 202 12.86 -6.56 -5.27
C GLY A 202 14.01 -6.70 -4.29
N GLU A 203 14.79 -5.64 -4.14
CA GLU A 203 15.82 -5.51 -3.12
C GLU A 203 15.64 -4.17 -2.39
N VAL A 204 15.78 -4.14 -1.08
CA VAL A 204 15.77 -2.89 -0.30
C VAL A 204 17.08 -2.80 0.44
N THR A 205 17.92 -1.82 0.12
CA THR A 205 19.28 -1.68 0.66
C THR A 205 19.39 -0.46 1.57
N GLY A 206 20.54 -0.31 2.23
CA GLY A 206 20.86 0.91 2.99
C GLY A 206 19.96 1.15 4.19
N ILE A 207 19.27 0.13 4.70
CA ILE A 207 18.39 0.28 5.85
C ILE A 207 19.24 0.47 7.10
N THR A 208 19.13 1.66 7.67
CA THR A 208 19.91 2.13 8.83
C THR A 208 19.17 1.96 10.15
N HIS A 209 17.84 1.92 10.13
CA HIS A 209 17.03 1.83 11.35
C HIS A 209 15.93 0.77 11.24
N ALA A 210 15.56 0.17 12.36
CA ALA A 210 14.36 -0.64 12.49
C ALA A 210 13.49 -0.12 13.62
N VAL A 211 12.19 0.02 13.35
CA VAL A 211 11.17 0.16 14.39
C VAL A 211 10.54 -1.20 14.57
N PHE A 212 10.84 -1.84 15.69
CA PHE A 212 10.42 -3.20 15.99
C PHE A 212 9.37 -3.20 17.10
N VAL A 213 8.23 -3.82 16.81
CA VAL A 213 7.15 -4.11 17.76
C VAL A 213 7.18 -5.62 18.02
N PRO A 214 7.73 -6.09 19.15
CA PRO A 214 7.79 -7.51 19.46
C PRO A 214 6.39 -8.13 19.64
N LEU A 215 6.20 -9.35 19.15
CA LEU A 215 4.89 -10.01 19.16
C LEU A 215 4.42 -10.36 20.58
N ALA A 216 5.32 -10.85 21.43
CA ALA A 216 4.96 -11.24 22.80
C ALA A 216 4.51 -10.03 23.62
N GLU A 217 5.25 -8.93 23.53
CA GLU A 217 5.00 -7.68 24.24
C GLU A 217 3.73 -7.00 23.71
N TYR A 218 3.50 -7.00 22.39
CA TYR A 218 2.25 -6.51 21.81
C TYR A 218 1.02 -7.29 22.31
N ASN A 219 1.13 -8.61 22.40
CA ASN A 219 0.05 -9.46 22.92
C ASN A 219 -0.17 -9.24 24.42
N ALA A 220 0.90 -9.02 25.19
CA ALA A 220 0.85 -8.77 26.63
C ALA A 220 0.18 -7.44 27.00
N LEU A 221 0.04 -6.49 26.06
CA LEU A 221 -0.67 -5.22 26.31
C LEU A 221 -2.13 -5.43 26.73
N GLY A 222 -2.78 -6.51 26.26
CA GLY A 222 -4.14 -6.92 26.61
C GLY A 222 -5.23 -5.94 26.15
N GLU A 223 -5.23 -4.73 26.68
CA GLU A 223 -6.25 -3.71 26.44
C GLU A 223 -6.15 -3.08 25.03
N ALA A 224 -7.27 -3.06 24.31
CA ALA A 224 -7.37 -2.46 22.98
C ALA A 224 -6.95 -0.98 22.96
N THR A 225 -7.27 -0.21 24.01
CA THR A 225 -6.88 1.20 24.14
C THR A 225 -5.36 1.37 24.12
N ARG A 226 -4.62 0.47 24.78
CA ARG A 226 -3.16 0.54 24.86
C ARG A 226 -2.51 0.13 23.54
N LYS A 227 -3.07 -0.87 22.84
CA LYS A 227 -2.67 -1.22 21.46
C LYS A 227 -2.91 -0.07 20.48
N LEU A 228 -4.02 0.66 20.61
CA LEU A 228 -4.31 1.86 19.81
C LEU A 228 -3.36 3.02 20.15
N ALA A 229 -2.96 3.17 21.41
CA ALA A 229 -1.95 4.15 21.80
C ALA A 229 -0.57 3.80 21.19
N LEU A 230 -0.18 2.52 21.22
CA LEU A 230 1.04 2.03 20.57
C LEU A 230 1.04 2.33 19.07
N ALA A 231 -0.08 2.11 18.36
CA ALA A 231 -0.20 2.47 16.95
C ALA A 231 0.13 3.96 16.69
N ARG A 232 -0.33 4.87 17.57
CA ARG A 232 -0.01 6.30 17.47
C ARG A 232 1.46 6.60 17.75
N VAL A 233 2.11 5.82 18.64
CA VAL A 233 3.57 5.92 18.86
C VAL A 233 4.31 5.57 17.59
N VAL A 234 3.93 4.48 16.91
CA VAL A 234 4.54 4.09 15.62
C VAL A 234 4.39 5.23 14.60
N GLY A 235 3.21 5.84 14.48
CA GLY A 235 2.99 6.98 13.59
C GLY A 235 3.89 8.20 13.92
N ARG A 236 4.12 8.50 15.20
CA ARG A 236 5.04 9.57 15.62
C ARG A 236 6.50 9.23 15.34
N VAL A 237 6.92 7.98 15.57
CA VAL A 237 8.27 7.51 15.23
C VAL A 237 8.50 7.57 13.72
N ASN A 238 7.49 7.22 12.91
CA ASN A 238 7.55 7.37 11.46
C ASN A 238 7.79 8.83 11.03
N GLN A 239 7.21 9.81 11.73
CA GLN A 239 7.52 11.23 11.47
C GLN A 239 8.93 11.59 11.95
N ALA A 240 9.33 11.14 13.13
CA ALA A 240 10.65 11.45 13.70
C ALA A 240 11.82 10.87 12.88
N LEU A 241 11.58 9.80 12.12
CA LEU A 241 12.55 9.16 11.22
C LEU A 241 12.43 9.64 9.76
N GLU A 242 11.75 10.76 9.50
CA GLU A 242 11.73 11.35 8.16
C GLU A 242 13.15 11.61 7.65
N GLY A 243 13.45 11.18 6.43
CA GLY A 243 14.78 11.25 5.83
C GLY A 243 15.72 10.10 6.18
N CYS A 244 15.43 9.31 7.22
CA CYS A 244 16.16 8.09 7.53
C CYS A 244 15.72 6.92 6.62
N GLN A 245 16.62 5.97 6.38
CA GLN A 245 16.30 4.71 5.72
C GLN A 245 15.90 3.68 6.78
N PHE A 246 14.61 3.43 6.97
CA PHE A 246 14.15 2.54 8.04
C PHE A 246 13.08 1.55 7.59
N VAL A 247 12.87 0.50 8.42
CA VAL A 247 11.80 -0.49 8.25
C VAL A 247 10.94 -0.57 9.50
N LEU A 248 9.65 -0.88 9.33
CA LEU A 248 8.76 -1.24 10.42
C LEU A 248 8.65 -2.76 10.46
N ILE A 249 8.94 -3.37 11.60
CA ILE A 249 8.84 -4.81 11.84
C ILE A 249 7.83 -5.00 12.96
N GLY A 250 6.75 -5.75 12.71
CA GLY A 250 5.66 -5.82 13.66
C GLY A 250 4.87 -7.11 13.62
N PRO A 251 3.98 -7.29 14.61
CA PRO A 251 3.24 -8.52 14.80
C PRO A 251 2.11 -8.68 13.80
N ASN A 252 2.03 -9.87 13.21
CA ASN A 252 0.93 -10.30 12.36
C ASN A 252 0.63 -9.30 11.23
N ARG A 253 -0.44 -8.52 11.33
CA ARG A 253 -0.93 -7.65 10.26
C ARG A 253 -0.77 -6.16 10.57
N TRP A 254 -0.21 -5.40 9.64
CA TRP A 254 -0.29 -3.93 9.66
C TRP A 254 -1.61 -3.43 9.04
N GLY A 255 -2.17 -2.34 9.56
CA GLY A 255 -3.40 -1.76 9.00
C GLY A 255 -4.67 -2.54 9.32
N SER A 256 -4.67 -3.35 10.39
CA SER A 256 -5.88 -4.01 10.88
C SER A 256 -6.76 -3.02 11.68
N SER A 257 -8.07 -3.04 11.44
CA SER A 257 -9.03 -2.34 12.29
C SER A 257 -9.26 -3.05 13.64
N ASN A 258 -8.96 -4.35 13.70
CA ASN A 258 -8.99 -5.16 14.92
C ASN A 258 -7.57 -5.25 15.53
N PRO A 259 -7.31 -4.64 16.71
CA PRO A 259 -6.00 -4.65 17.36
C PRO A 259 -5.50 -6.05 17.78
N ASP A 260 -6.36 -7.06 17.84
CA ASP A 260 -5.96 -8.43 18.17
C ASP A 260 -5.36 -9.17 16.97
N LEU A 261 -5.62 -8.71 15.75
CA LEU A 261 -5.07 -9.29 14.53
C LEU A 261 -3.75 -8.64 14.11
N GLY A 262 -3.36 -7.53 14.73
CA GLY A 262 -2.10 -6.83 14.46
C GLY A 262 -2.20 -5.33 14.73
N VAL A 263 -1.17 -4.59 14.31
CA VAL A 263 -1.04 -3.15 14.61
C VAL A 263 -1.94 -2.33 13.68
N LYS A 264 -2.81 -1.51 14.27
CA LYS A 264 -3.59 -0.53 13.50
C LYS A 264 -2.63 0.49 12.89
N ALA A 265 -2.71 0.68 11.58
CA ALA A 265 -1.94 1.70 10.88
C ALA A 265 -2.74 2.20 9.67
N THR A 266 -2.66 3.48 9.42
CA THR A 266 -3.09 4.09 8.17
C THR A 266 -1.86 4.38 7.32
N TYR A 267 -2.08 4.78 6.06
CA TYR A 267 -1.00 5.27 5.21
C TYR A 267 -0.15 6.36 5.91
N ALA A 268 -0.80 7.31 6.58
CA ALA A 268 -0.14 8.42 7.27
C ALA A 268 0.81 7.97 8.40
N ASP A 269 0.60 6.77 8.94
CA ASP A 269 1.40 6.23 10.03
C ASP A 269 2.69 5.54 9.56
N VAL A 270 2.81 5.23 8.26
CA VAL A 270 3.90 4.38 7.74
C VAL A 270 4.61 4.94 6.50
N TYR A 271 4.17 6.06 5.94
CA TYR A 271 4.60 6.52 4.61
C TYR A 271 6.11 6.83 4.44
N ASN A 272 6.87 6.96 5.54
CA ASN A 272 8.32 7.20 5.48
C ASN A 272 9.15 5.91 5.52
N THR A 273 8.55 4.77 5.86
CA THR A 273 9.27 3.49 5.92
C THR A 273 9.63 2.98 4.52
N ARG A 274 10.66 2.14 4.42
CA ARG A 274 11.00 1.42 3.18
C ARG A 274 10.30 0.08 3.06
N MET A 275 10.04 -0.56 4.19
CA MET A 275 9.34 -1.85 4.26
C MET A 275 8.40 -1.92 5.46
N LEU A 276 7.34 -2.72 5.27
CA LEU A 276 6.57 -3.31 6.36
C LEU A 276 6.86 -4.79 6.42
N ILE A 277 7.47 -5.23 7.51
CA ILE A 277 7.78 -6.63 7.77
C ILE A 277 6.79 -7.14 8.81
N GLU A 278 6.01 -8.13 8.41
CA GLU A 278 4.97 -8.78 9.20
C GLU A 278 5.51 -10.09 9.76
N ILE A 279 5.73 -10.16 11.07
CA ILE A 279 6.14 -11.40 11.74
C ILE A 279 4.88 -12.19 12.08
N VAL A 280 4.62 -13.22 11.27
CA VAL A 280 3.45 -14.09 11.41
C VAL A 280 3.89 -15.42 12.02
N ARG A 281 3.55 -15.62 13.29
CA ARG A 281 3.77 -16.89 14.00
C ARG A 281 2.51 -17.73 14.02
N SER A 282 2.67 -19.05 14.05
CA SER A 282 1.56 -19.99 14.18
C SER A 282 0.97 -19.93 15.59
N VAL A 283 -0.37 -19.92 15.69
CA VAL A 283 -1.06 -19.97 17.00
C VAL A 283 -1.14 -21.42 17.47
N PRO A 284 -0.68 -21.75 18.69
CA PRO A 284 -0.84 -23.10 19.24
C PRO A 284 -2.31 -23.52 19.29
N GLY A 285 -2.67 -24.59 18.56
CA GLY A 285 -4.04 -25.14 18.53
C GLY A 285 -5.01 -24.47 17.54
N GLY A 286 -4.59 -23.44 16.81
CA GLY A 286 -5.39 -22.79 15.76
C GLY A 286 -5.17 -23.43 14.38
N ARG A 287 -6.25 -23.74 13.66
CA ARG A 287 -6.18 -24.24 12.26
C ARG A 287 -6.01 -23.13 11.21
N THR A 288 -6.17 -21.87 11.62
CA THR A 288 -6.20 -20.70 10.72
C THR A 288 -5.01 -19.78 11.03
N LYS A 289 -4.17 -19.55 10.01
CA LYS A 289 -3.06 -18.59 10.05
C LYS A 289 -3.61 -17.16 10.06
N PRO A 290 -3.04 -16.21 10.83
CA PRO A 290 -3.34 -14.80 10.65
C PRO A 290 -3.05 -14.39 9.20
N GLU A 291 -4.01 -13.76 8.53
CA GLU A 291 -3.81 -13.26 7.17
C GLU A 291 -2.92 -12.02 7.20
N ALA A 292 -1.76 -12.11 6.54
CA ALA A 292 -0.89 -10.98 6.24
C ALA A 292 -1.65 -9.89 5.45
N SER A 293 -1.13 -8.66 5.41
CA SER A 293 -1.77 -7.55 4.69
C SER A 293 -1.89 -7.76 3.18
N HIS A 294 -1.26 -8.81 2.64
CA HIS A 294 -1.32 -9.17 1.23
C HIS A 294 -2.77 -9.32 0.74
N GLY A 295 -3.13 -8.55 -0.30
CA GLY A 295 -4.48 -8.59 -0.87
C GLY A 295 -5.52 -7.71 -0.16
N THR A 296 -5.08 -6.71 0.62
CA THR A 296 -5.95 -5.74 1.32
C THR A 296 -5.82 -4.34 0.71
N HIS A 297 -6.74 -3.40 1.01
CA HIS A 297 -6.58 -2.00 0.58
C HIS A 297 -5.26 -1.40 1.09
N PHE A 298 -4.94 -1.68 2.36
CA PHE A 298 -3.68 -1.26 2.96
C PHE A 298 -2.47 -1.69 2.12
N PHE A 299 -2.48 -2.88 1.50
CA PHE A 299 -1.42 -3.28 0.57
C PHE A 299 -1.34 -2.39 -0.67
N LEU A 300 -2.48 -1.92 -1.21
CA LEU A 300 -2.48 -1.00 -2.35
C LEU A 300 -1.84 0.34 -1.95
N ASP A 301 -2.11 0.83 -0.75
CA ASP A 301 -1.47 2.04 -0.20
C ASP A 301 0.05 1.88 -0.10
N LEU A 302 0.54 0.70 0.30
CA LEU A 302 1.98 0.39 0.35
C LEU A 302 2.61 0.38 -1.04
N VAL A 303 1.93 -0.24 -2.00
CA VAL A 303 2.35 -0.25 -3.41
C VAL A 303 2.45 1.19 -3.93
N GLU A 304 1.48 2.04 -3.62
CA GLU A 304 1.48 3.45 -4.01
C GLU A 304 2.65 4.23 -3.38
N ALA A 305 2.96 4.00 -2.10
CA ALA A 305 4.11 4.63 -1.45
C ALA A 305 5.46 3.99 -1.78
N ARG A 306 5.49 2.91 -2.57
CA ARG A 306 6.71 2.09 -2.78
C ARG A 306 7.29 1.57 -1.47
N ILE A 307 6.41 1.27 -0.52
CA ILE A 307 6.76 0.53 0.69
C ILE A 307 6.64 -0.94 0.35
N PHE A 308 7.70 -1.71 0.58
CA PHE A 308 7.69 -3.14 0.29
C PHE A 308 7.05 -3.91 1.46
N PRO A 309 5.91 -4.59 1.25
CA PRO A 309 5.35 -5.50 2.24
C PRO A 309 6.07 -6.85 2.17
N LEU A 310 6.41 -7.41 3.33
CA LEU A 310 6.94 -8.76 3.44
C LEU A 310 6.39 -9.45 4.68
N ALA A 311 5.71 -10.58 4.49
CA ALA A 311 5.40 -11.48 5.58
C ALA A 311 6.56 -12.45 5.82
N VAL A 312 7.05 -12.50 7.04
CA VAL A 312 8.02 -13.47 7.54
C VAL A 312 7.28 -14.48 8.39
N PHE A 313 7.41 -15.75 8.04
CA PHE A 313 6.83 -16.89 8.75
C PHE A 313 7.92 -17.69 9.47
N PRO A 314 8.32 -17.36 10.71
CA PRO A 314 9.45 -18.00 11.38
C PRO A 314 9.23 -19.47 11.72
N ASP A 315 7.98 -19.90 11.79
CA ASP A 315 7.61 -21.28 12.20
C ASP A 315 7.40 -22.21 10.98
N GLU A 316 7.56 -21.69 9.75
CA GLU A 316 7.40 -22.48 8.51
C GLU A 316 8.75 -23.01 8.01
N PRO A 317 8.77 -24.12 7.25
CA PRO A 317 10.01 -24.67 6.68
C PRO A 317 10.79 -23.63 5.86
N GLY A 318 12.05 -23.38 6.24
CA GLY A 318 12.92 -22.41 5.60
C GLY A 318 12.69 -20.95 6.03
N GLY A 319 11.73 -20.70 6.91
CA GLY A 319 11.55 -19.42 7.59
C GLY A 319 12.24 -19.39 8.95
N TRP A 320 12.75 -18.23 9.33
CA TRP A 320 13.30 -17.97 10.67
C TRP A 320 13.48 -16.45 10.86
N PHE A 321 13.54 -16.00 12.11
CA PHE A 321 13.75 -14.59 12.48
C PHE A 321 14.57 -14.50 13.77
N ASP A 322 15.70 -13.80 13.71
CA ASP A 322 16.57 -13.55 14.87
C ASP A 322 16.05 -12.36 15.70
N GLU A 323 14.93 -12.61 16.39
CA GLU A 323 14.26 -11.65 17.27
C GLU A 323 15.16 -11.19 18.43
N GLN A 324 15.97 -12.11 18.97
CA GLN A 324 16.88 -11.85 20.09
C GLN A 324 17.89 -10.74 19.75
N ARG A 325 18.40 -10.72 18.52
CA ARG A 325 19.35 -9.69 18.07
C ARG A 325 18.75 -8.28 18.12
N LEU A 326 17.47 -8.11 17.78
CA LEU A 326 16.79 -6.82 17.87
C LEU A 326 16.42 -6.46 19.32
N LEU A 327 16.02 -7.44 20.13
CA LEU A 327 15.70 -7.22 21.55
C LEU A 327 16.94 -6.81 22.36
N ALA A 328 18.11 -7.36 22.06
CA ALA A 328 19.37 -7.04 22.74
C ALA A 328 19.92 -5.65 22.37
N ALA A 329 19.45 -5.05 21.28
CA ALA A 329 19.93 -3.75 20.82
C ALA A 329 19.46 -2.60 21.73
N PRO A 330 20.24 -1.51 21.86
CA PRO A 330 19.80 -0.28 22.52
C PRO A 330 18.53 0.28 21.89
N ASN A 331 17.57 0.70 22.72
CA ASN A 331 16.32 1.30 22.27
C ASN A 331 16.42 2.83 22.25
N LEU A 332 16.29 3.43 21.08
CA LEU A 332 16.34 4.87 20.86
C LEU A 332 14.99 5.58 21.07
N LEU A 333 13.89 4.86 21.32
CA LEU A 333 12.54 5.44 21.42
C LEU A 333 12.49 6.63 22.38
N ALA A 334 12.96 6.46 23.62
CA ALA A 334 12.89 7.52 24.63
C ALA A 334 13.75 8.74 24.30
N SER A 335 14.76 8.59 23.43
CA SER A 335 15.59 9.71 22.96
C SER A 335 14.94 10.44 21.78
N LEU A 336 14.33 9.71 20.85
CA LEU A 336 13.68 10.26 19.66
C LEU A 336 12.30 10.86 19.96
N CYS A 337 11.52 10.18 20.81
CA CYS A 337 10.17 10.55 21.21
C CYS A 337 10.04 10.48 22.74
N PRO A 338 10.59 11.44 23.51
CA PRO A 338 10.59 11.38 24.98
C PRO A 338 9.20 11.26 25.60
N GLN A 339 8.18 11.84 24.98
CA GLN A 339 6.78 11.73 25.40
C GLN A 339 6.22 10.30 25.32
N ASP A 340 6.87 9.43 24.55
CA ASP A 340 6.43 8.05 24.29
C ASP A 340 7.30 7.01 25.02
N ALA A 341 8.19 7.46 25.93
CA ALA A 341 9.15 6.61 26.63
C ALA A 341 8.48 5.44 27.40
N GLU A 342 7.23 5.60 27.84
CA GLU A 342 6.47 4.53 28.52
C GLU A 342 6.21 3.30 27.62
N PHE A 343 6.33 3.44 26.30
CA PHE A 343 6.16 2.35 25.33
C PHE A 343 7.49 1.66 24.98
N SER A 344 8.61 1.99 25.64
CA SER A 344 9.94 1.43 25.31
C SER A 344 10.06 -0.08 25.46
N ASP A 345 9.16 -0.70 26.24
CA ASP A 345 9.09 -2.16 26.38
C ASP A 345 8.39 -2.82 25.17
N CYS A 346 7.56 -2.08 24.42
CA CYS A 346 6.73 -2.63 23.34
C CYS A 346 7.08 -2.05 21.95
N VAL A 347 7.77 -0.92 21.89
CA VAL A 347 8.24 -0.28 20.65
C VAL A 347 9.73 -0.02 20.79
N ARG A 348 10.53 -0.62 19.92
CA ARG A 348 11.98 -0.46 19.89
C ARG A 348 12.38 0.29 18.64
N VAL A 349 13.11 1.39 18.78
CA VAL A 349 13.78 2.06 17.66
C VAL A 349 15.25 1.71 17.73
N ILE A 350 15.76 1.04 16.70
CA ILE A 350 17.08 0.42 16.70
C ILE A 350 17.91 1.04 15.59
N ASP A 351 19.11 1.52 15.95
CA ASP A 351 20.17 1.82 14.98
C ASP A 351 20.84 0.51 14.55
N LEU A 352 20.59 0.12 13.29
CA LEU A 352 21.09 -1.10 12.70
C LEU A 352 22.58 -1.02 12.38
N GLN A 353 23.12 0.18 12.14
CA GLN A 353 24.55 0.37 11.90
C GLN A 353 25.32 0.16 13.20
N ALA A 354 24.83 0.68 14.32
CA ALA A 354 25.41 0.39 15.63
C ALA A 354 25.33 -1.12 15.97
N LEU A 355 24.21 -1.77 15.61
CA LEU A 355 23.99 -3.20 15.84
C LEU A 355 24.89 -4.11 14.98
N ALA A 356 25.26 -3.67 13.77
CA ALA A 356 25.97 -4.47 12.78
C ALA A 356 27.34 -3.85 12.39
N TYR A 357 28.02 -3.20 13.32
CA TYR A 357 29.39 -2.69 13.15
C TYR A 357 29.58 -1.81 11.89
N GLY A 358 28.62 -0.91 11.64
CA GLY A 358 28.61 0.02 10.51
C GLY A 358 27.91 -0.51 9.25
N GLN A 359 27.54 -1.80 9.21
CA GLN A 359 26.77 -2.37 8.11
C GLN A 359 25.31 -1.91 8.15
N THR A 360 24.65 -1.94 7.00
CA THR A 360 23.20 -1.66 6.89
C THR A 360 22.45 -2.94 6.58
N LEU A 361 21.17 -3.00 6.94
CA LEU A 361 20.32 -4.11 6.55
C LEU A 361 19.97 -3.99 5.05
N THR A 362 20.06 -5.11 4.36
CA THR A 362 19.54 -5.34 3.01
C THR A 362 18.50 -6.44 3.07
N VAL A 363 17.39 -6.25 2.37
CA VAL A 363 16.35 -7.27 2.21
C VAL A 363 16.21 -7.60 0.73
N THR A 364 16.53 -8.83 0.37
CA THR A 364 16.39 -9.33 -1.00
C THR A 364 15.16 -10.24 -1.06
N MET A 365 14.25 -9.97 -1.99
CA MET A 365 13.01 -10.70 -2.22
C MET A 365 12.99 -11.26 -3.64
N ASP A 366 13.05 -12.58 -3.74
CA ASP A 366 12.95 -13.32 -4.99
C ASP A 366 11.51 -13.83 -5.18
N ALA A 367 10.81 -13.24 -6.14
CA ALA A 367 9.42 -13.60 -6.43
C ALA A 367 9.28 -14.79 -7.39
N GLU A 368 10.36 -15.26 -8.01
CA GLU A 368 10.36 -16.47 -8.83
C GLU A 368 10.55 -17.70 -7.96
N ASP A 369 11.54 -17.64 -7.07
CA ASP A 369 11.84 -18.73 -6.12
C ASP A 369 11.00 -18.67 -4.83
N GLU A 370 10.15 -17.66 -4.69
CA GLU A 370 9.29 -17.42 -3.53
C GLU A 370 10.08 -17.42 -2.21
N GLN A 371 11.19 -16.69 -2.18
CA GLN A 371 12.10 -16.60 -1.03
C GLN A 371 12.49 -15.15 -0.74
N ALA A 372 12.69 -14.82 0.54
CA ALA A 372 13.32 -13.57 0.92
C ALA A 372 14.35 -13.78 2.04
N LEU A 373 15.39 -12.94 2.02
CA LEU A 373 16.47 -12.93 3.00
C LEU A 373 16.76 -11.49 3.43
N GLY A 374 16.70 -11.24 4.74
CA GLY A 374 17.21 -10.02 5.37
C GLY A 374 18.61 -10.26 5.92
N TYR A 375 19.59 -9.45 5.54
CA TYR A 375 20.98 -9.60 5.97
C TYR A 375 21.74 -8.27 5.99
N PHE A 376 22.74 -8.17 6.87
CA PHE A 376 23.60 -7.02 7.01
C PHE A 376 24.75 -7.09 6.00
N ARG A 377 25.02 -5.96 5.35
CA ARG A 377 26.18 -5.81 4.46
C ARG A 377 26.71 -4.39 4.50
N THR A 378 27.99 -4.23 4.18
CA THR A 378 28.58 -2.91 3.93
C THR A 378 28.13 -2.44 2.55
N GLU A 379 27.54 -1.24 2.46
CA GLU A 379 27.22 -0.69 1.15
C GLU A 379 28.51 -0.31 0.41
N PRO A 380 28.60 -0.60 -0.90
CA PRO A 380 29.70 -0.09 -1.71
C PRO A 380 29.65 1.44 -1.72
N MET A 381 30.78 2.09 -1.42
CA MET A 381 30.89 3.54 -1.61
C MET A 381 30.68 3.85 -3.10
N HIS A 382 29.62 4.61 -3.41
CA HIS A 382 29.29 5.04 -4.76
C HIS A 382 30.19 6.15 -5.29
#